data_AF-A0A498HAR2-F1
#
_entry.id   AF-A0A498HAR2-F1
#
_cell.length_a   1.000
_cell.length_b   1.000
_cell.length_c   1.000
_cell.angle_alpha   90.00
_cell.angle_beta   90.00
_cell.angle_gamma   90.00
#
_symmetry.space_group_name_H-M   'P 1'
#
loop_
_entity.id
_entity.type
_entity.pdbx_description
1 polymer ?
#
loop_
_entity_poly.entity_id
_entity_poly.type
_entity_poly.pdbx_seq_one_letter_code
_entity_poly.pdbx_strand_id
1 'polypeptide(L)'
;MTRKLVVWSSNASIPASAMNATTAVLIDSGNLQLIFEQDILWQSFDHPSDTLLPSMKLSLNKITGQQACLTSWAALDDPQRGLFSVGIDPKLPRQLINWKGNATYWRNSSVKIRAVLSPTGQFNLLLWNDKSRRWLEVWREPLNKRDFYAECGPYSTCDNNGDTLSSQCKCSKGFRTELHKQWAMGDWPGGCVREKALRCDKGEGFEKFEEMKCWGKT
;
A
#
# COMPACT_ATOMS: atom_id res chain seq x y z
N MET A 1 -8.18 31.86 -30.45
CA MET A 1 -8.47 30.88 -29.37
C MET A 1 -7.73 29.59 -29.70
N THR A 2 -6.70 29.24 -28.95
CA THR A 2 -5.99 27.97 -29.09
C THR A 2 -6.85 26.84 -28.51
N ARG A 3 -7.21 25.87 -29.36
CA ARG A 3 -7.98 24.68 -28.95
C ARG A 3 -7.09 23.87 -28.00
N LYS A 4 -7.52 23.70 -26.74
CA LYS A 4 -6.84 22.81 -25.80
C LYS A 4 -6.88 21.38 -26.38
N LEU A 5 -5.71 20.83 -26.67
CA LEU A 5 -5.57 19.46 -27.14
C LEU A 5 -5.54 18.55 -25.91
N VAL A 6 -6.48 17.61 -25.84
CA VAL A 6 -6.46 16.54 -24.83
C VAL A 6 -5.47 15.49 -25.30
N VAL A 7 -4.38 15.30 -24.54
CA VAL A 7 -3.32 14.33 -24.87
C VAL A 7 -3.63 12.95 -24.26
N TRP A 8 -4.34 12.91 -23.12
CA TRP A 8 -4.76 11.68 -22.45
C TRP A 8 -5.99 11.93 -21.55
N SER A 9 -6.79 10.88 -21.34
CA SER A 9 -7.86 10.83 -20.33
C SER A 9 -8.05 9.40 -19.81
N SER A 10 -8.65 9.23 -18.63
CA SER A 10 -8.93 7.91 -18.03
C SER A 10 -9.98 7.09 -18.79
N ASN A 11 -10.74 7.73 -19.68
CA ASN A 11 -11.88 7.16 -20.40
C ASN A 11 -12.89 6.43 -19.48
N ALA A 12 -13.02 6.92 -18.23
CA ALA A 12 -13.93 6.34 -17.26
C ALA A 12 -15.40 6.62 -17.64
N SER A 13 -16.26 5.63 -17.48
CA SER A 13 -17.71 5.77 -17.68
C SER A 13 -18.32 6.46 -16.46
N ILE A 14 -18.56 7.77 -16.55
CA ILE A 14 -19.06 8.58 -15.44
C ILE A 14 -20.58 8.76 -15.60
N PRO A 15 -21.40 8.39 -14.60
CA PRO A 15 -22.84 8.67 -14.61
C PRO A 15 -23.11 10.17 -14.56
N ALA A 16 -24.25 10.62 -15.11
CA ALA A 16 -24.57 12.05 -15.21
C ALA A 16 -24.59 12.77 -13.85
N SER A 17 -25.00 12.07 -12.77
CA SER A 17 -24.96 12.57 -11.39
C SER A 17 -23.54 12.84 -10.88
N ALA A 18 -22.53 12.19 -11.45
CA ALA A 18 -21.14 12.25 -11.01
C ALA A 18 -20.27 13.25 -11.80
N MET A 19 -20.82 13.88 -12.84
CA MET A 19 -20.06 14.69 -13.79
C MET A 19 -19.40 15.94 -13.17
N ASN A 20 -19.97 16.48 -12.10
CA ASN A 20 -19.46 17.68 -11.41
C ASN A 20 -19.03 17.43 -9.94
N ALA A 21 -19.15 16.19 -9.47
CA ALA A 21 -18.88 15.81 -8.09
C ALA A 21 -17.80 14.71 -7.97
N THR A 22 -17.14 14.39 -9.08
CA THR A 22 -16.02 13.46 -9.12
C THR A 22 -14.76 14.11 -8.58
N THR A 23 -14.03 13.39 -7.72
CA THR A 23 -12.77 13.85 -7.14
C THR A 23 -11.65 12.89 -7.50
N ALA A 24 -10.49 13.43 -7.85
CA ALA A 24 -9.27 12.65 -8.00
C ALA A 24 -8.49 12.65 -6.68
N VAL A 25 -8.19 11.46 -6.15
CA VAL A 25 -7.49 11.29 -4.87
C VAL A 25 -6.31 10.36 -5.06
N LEU A 26 -5.13 10.80 -4.63
CA LEU A 26 -3.97 9.92 -4.46
C LEU A 26 -3.94 9.43 -3.02
N ILE A 27 -4.13 8.13 -2.82
CA ILE A 27 -4.10 7.52 -1.48
C ILE A 27 -2.68 7.05 -1.12
N ASP A 28 -2.44 6.81 0.18
CA ASP A 28 -1.12 6.46 0.74
C ASP A 28 -0.46 5.23 0.11
N SER A 29 -1.23 4.31 -0.48
CA SER A 29 -0.67 3.17 -1.21
C SER A 29 -0.02 3.55 -2.55
N GLY A 30 -0.18 4.79 -3.00
CA GLY A 30 0.24 5.27 -4.32
C GLY A 30 -0.83 5.09 -5.40
N ASN A 31 -2.03 4.60 -5.06
CA ASN A 31 -3.12 4.46 -6.02
C ASN A 31 -3.82 5.81 -6.26
N LEU A 32 -3.74 6.33 -7.48
CA LEU A 32 -4.57 7.44 -7.92
C LEU A 32 -5.96 6.92 -8.30
N GLN A 33 -7.00 7.39 -7.61
CA GLN A 33 -8.38 6.98 -7.80
C GLN A 33 -9.23 8.17 -8.26
N LEU A 34 -10.16 7.92 -9.18
CA LEU A 34 -11.27 8.81 -9.48
C LEU A 34 -12.49 8.29 -8.74
N ILE A 35 -12.99 9.07 -7.79
CA ILE A 35 -14.09 8.66 -6.91
C ILE A 35 -15.30 9.57 -7.07
N PHE A 36 -16.48 8.99 -6.92
CA PHE A 36 -17.75 9.70 -6.76
C PHE A 36 -18.47 9.12 -5.55
N GLU A 37 -18.73 9.95 -4.53
CA GLU A 37 -19.21 9.50 -3.23
C GLU A 37 -18.30 8.42 -2.61
N GLN A 38 -18.70 7.15 -2.68
CA GLN A 38 -17.94 5.99 -2.18
C GLN A 38 -17.53 5.03 -3.29
N ASP A 39 -17.94 5.30 -4.54
CA ASP A 39 -17.66 4.46 -5.69
C ASP A 39 -16.34 4.86 -6.37
N ILE A 40 -15.50 3.86 -6.62
CA ILE A 40 -14.28 4.01 -7.40
C ILE A 40 -14.65 3.85 -8.88
N LEU A 41 -14.62 4.95 -9.63
CA LEU A 41 -14.94 4.98 -11.05
C LEU A 41 -13.74 4.60 -11.93
N TRP A 42 -12.53 4.88 -11.45
CA TRP A 42 -11.27 4.54 -12.11
C TRP A 42 -10.14 4.49 -11.11
N GLN A 43 -9.14 3.64 -11.34
CA GLN A 43 -7.94 3.60 -10.50
C GLN A 43 -6.68 3.27 -11.33
N SER A 44 -5.57 3.92 -10.96
CA SER A 44 -4.27 3.70 -11.60
C SER A 44 -3.75 2.27 -11.44
N PHE A 45 -4.12 1.59 -10.35
CA PHE A 45 -3.65 0.22 -10.07
C PHE A 45 -4.15 -0.82 -11.09
N ASP A 46 -5.21 -0.52 -11.84
CA ASP A 46 -5.70 -1.36 -12.95
C ASP A 46 -4.92 -1.12 -14.26
N HIS A 47 -4.05 -0.11 -14.29
CA HIS A 47 -3.25 0.31 -15.43
C HIS A 47 -1.75 0.42 -15.08
N PRO A 48 -1.11 -0.70 -14.71
CA PRO A 48 0.32 -0.70 -14.36
C PRO A 48 1.23 -0.26 -15.52
N SER A 49 2.32 0.42 -15.17
CA SER A 49 3.46 0.70 -16.06
C SER A 49 4.47 -0.45 -15.99
N ASP A 50 5.71 -0.16 -15.61
CA ASP A 50 6.83 -1.06 -15.39
C ASP A 50 6.98 -1.52 -13.93
N THR A 51 6.27 -0.87 -13.00
CA THR A 51 6.44 -1.07 -11.56
C THR A 51 5.19 -1.67 -10.90
N LEU A 52 5.40 -2.61 -9.98
CA LEU A 52 4.34 -3.18 -9.12
C LEU A 52 4.51 -2.66 -7.69
N LEU A 53 3.57 -1.84 -7.24
CA LEU A 53 3.53 -1.33 -5.87
C LEU A 53 2.81 -2.31 -4.91
N PRO A 54 3.01 -2.17 -3.59
CA PRO A 54 2.18 -2.88 -2.61
C PRO A 54 0.68 -2.68 -2.89
N SER A 55 -0.11 -3.75 -2.70
CA SER A 55 -1.55 -3.81 -2.98
C SER A 55 -1.98 -3.79 -4.46
N MET A 56 -1.06 -3.58 -5.41
CA MET A 56 -1.34 -3.82 -6.84
C MET A 56 -1.49 -5.31 -7.13
N LYS A 57 -2.26 -5.65 -8.16
CA LYS A 57 -2.52 -7.04 -8.56
C LYS A 57 -2.19 -7.25 -10.02
N LEU A 58 -1.25 -8.15 -10.29
CA LEU A 58 -1.18 -8.77 -11.61
C LEU A 58 -2.38 -9.72 -11.74
N SER A 59 -3.13 -9.57 -12.82
CA SER A 59 -4.41 -10.27 -12.98
C SER A 59 -4.56 -10.77 -14.41
N LEU A 60 -5.33 -11.85 -14.57
CA LEU A 60 -5.71 -12.40 -15.85
C LEU A 60 -7.18 -12.81 -15.78
N ASN A 61 -8.02 -12.12 -16.54
CA ASN A 61 -9.39 -12.51 -16.77
C ASN A 61 -9.43 -13.59 -17.85
N LYS A 62 -9.84 -14.81 -17.50
CA LYS A 62 -9.89 -15.94 -18.45
C LYS A 62 -10.99 -15.82 -19.49
N ILE A 63 -12.07 -15.11 -19.16
CA ILE A 63 -13.25 -15.00 -20.02
C ILE A 63 -12.96 -13.95 -21.11
N THR A 64 -12.47 -12.79 -20.71
CA THR A 64 -12.19 -11.68 -21.64
C THR A 64 -10.79 -11.71 -22.23
N GLY A 65 -9.87 -12.49 -21.65
CA GLY A 65 -8.45 -12.48 -22.00
C GLY A 65 -7.69 -11.23 -21.51
N GLN A 66 -8.38 -10.31 -20.83
CA GLN A 66 -7.77 -9.07 -20.35
C GLN A 66 -6.76 -9.36 -19.24
N GLN A 67 -5.62 -8.69 -19.31
CA GLN A 67 -4.50 -8.92 -18.42
C GLN A 67 -3.90 -7.62 -17.89
N ALA A 68 -3.65 -7.56 -16.59
CA ALA A 68 -2.81 -6.55 -15.98
C ALA A 68 -1.37 -7.10 -15.93
N CYS A 69 -0.52 -6.55 -16.80
CA CYS A 69 0.90 -6.88 -16.94
C CYS A 69 1.76 -5.65 -16.68
N LEU A 70 2.97 -5.84 -16.15
CA LEU A 70 3.95 -4.76 -16.22
C LEU A 70 4.54 -4.71 -17.62
N THR A 71 4.78 -3.51 -18.13
CA THR A 71 5.50 -3.27 -19.38
C THR A 71 6.68 -2.35 -19.13
N SER A 72 7.86 -2.77 -19.54
CA SER A 72 9.09 -1.97 -19.50
C SER A 72 8.96 -0.63 -20.22
N TRP A 73 9.80 0.31 -19.84
CA TRP A 73 10.09 1.51 -20.63
C TRP A 73 10.86 1.17 -21.91
N ALA A 74 10.81 2.06 -22.91
CA ALA A 74 11.51 1.90 -24.18
C ALA A 74 13.04 2.03 -24.00
N ALA A 75 13.45 2.94 -23.11
CA ALA A 75 14.84 3.12 -22.66
C ALA A 75 14.86 3.61 -21.20
N LEU A 76 16.05 3.70 -20.59
CA LEU A 76 16.21 4.19 -19.20
C LEU A 76 15.69 5.62 -19.01
N ASP A 77 15.72 6.42 -20.06
CA ASP A 77 15.32 7.82 -20.13
C ASP A 77 14.08 8.06 -21.01
N ASP A 78 13.47 6.99 -21.55
CA ASP A 78 12.27 7.07 -22.41
C ASP A 78 11.13 6.22 -21.84
N PRO A 79 10.15 6.84 -21.14
CA PRO A 79 9.04 6.13 -20.50
C PRO A 79 7.98 5.62 -21.49
N GLN A 80 8.19 5.79 -22.79
CA GLN A 80 7.35 5.14 -23.79
C GLN A 80 7.32 3.62 -23.58
N ARG A 81 6.24 2.99 -24.05
CA ARG A 81 6.04 1.56 -23.87
C ARG A 81 7.13 0.75 -24.59
N GLY A 82 7.92 0.02 -23.82
CA GLY A 82 9.01 -0.83 -24.30
C GLY A 82 8.56 -2.20 -24.81
N LEU A 83 9.54 -3.00 -25.22
CA LEU A 83 9.31 -4.31 -25.83
C LEU A 83 9.07 -5.44 -24.83
N PHE A 84 9.47 -5.29 -23.57
CA PHE A 84 9.38 -6.35 -22.57
C PHE A 84 8.16 -6.17 -21.67
N SER A 85 7.47 -7.27 -21.37
CA SER A 85 6.36 -7.29 -20.42
C SER A 85 6.41 -8.53 -19.53
N VAL A 86 5.86 -8.41 -18.31
CA VAL A 86 5.74 -9.53 -17.37
C VAL A 86 4.31 -9.66 -16.84
N GLY A 87 3.83 -10.90 -16.75
CA GLY A 87 2.48 -11.22 -16.34
C GLY A 87 2.24 -12.73 -16.24
N ILE A 88 0.98 -13.10 -16.01
CA ILE A 88 0.53 -14.48 -15.79
C ILE A 88 0.29 -15.21 -17.12
N ASP A 89 0.94 -16.35 -17.35
CA ASP A 89 0.69 -17.18 -18.53
C ASP A 89 -0.80 -17.59 -18.57
N PRO A 90 -1.54 -17.31 -19.67
CA PRO A 90 -2.90 -17.81 -19.84
C PRO A 90 -2.96 -19.34 -19.97
N LYS A 91 -1.85 -20.01 -20.28
CA LYS A 91 -1.76 -21.47 -20.34
C LYS A 91 -1.58 -22.08 -18.95
N LEU A 92 -1.96 -23.35 -18.82
CA LEU A 92 -1.70 -24.14 -17.61
C LEU A 92 -0.36 -24.88 -17.72
N PRO A 93 0.41 -25.00 -16.61
CA PRO A 93 0.18 -24.36 -15.30
C PRO A 93 0.44 -22.85 -15.35
N ARG A 94 -0.36 -22.06 -14.59
CA ARG A 94 -0.19 -20.59 -14.58
C ARG A 94 1.12 -20.21 -13.92
N GLN A 95 1.94 -19.46 -14.64
CA GLN A 95 3.27 -19.03 -14.20
C GLN A 95 3.49 -17.57 -14.59
N LEU A 96 4.45 -16.90 -13.95
CA LEU A 96 4.90 -15.60 -14.44
C LEU A 96 5.81 -15.81 -15.66
N ILE A 97 5.49 -15.13 -16.76
CA ILE A 97 6.28 -15.15 -18.00
C ILE A 97 6.72 -13.73 -18.32
N ASN A 98 7.95 -13.64 -18.83
CA ASN A 98 8.47 -12.44 -19.47
C ASN A 98 8.34 -12.62 -20.98
N TRP A 99 7.66 -11.69 -21.63
CA TRP A 99 7.50 -11.62 -23.07
C TRP A 99 8.41 -10.55 -23.66
N LYS A 100 8.79 -10.74 -24.92
CA LYS A 100 9.38 -9.72 -25.79
C LYS A 100 8.46 -9.59 -27.00
N GLY A 101 7.65 -8.54 -27.03
CA GLY A 101 6.51 -8.46 -27.94
C GLY A 101 5.53 -9.62 -27.70
N ASN A 102 5.18 -10.36 -28.76
CA ASN A 102 4.25 -11.49 -28.69
C ASN A 102 4.95 -12.84 -28.44
N ALA A 103 6.28 -12.86 -28.36
CA ALA A 103 7.05 -14.07 -28.12
C ALA A 103 7.34 -14.24 -26.63
N THR A 104 7.24 -15.48 -26.15
CA THR A 104 7.78 -15.83 -24.82
C THR A 104 9.29 -15.62 -24.88
N TYR A 105 9.79 -14.63 -24.15
CA TYR A 105 11.22 -14.32 -24.11
C TYR A 105 11.91 -15.17 -23.07
N TRP A 106 11.31 -15.22 -21.87
CA TRP A 106 11.83 -16.00 -20.78
C TRP A 106 10.70 -16.47 -19.88
N ARG A 107 10.68 -17.78 -19.65
CA ARG A 107 9.81 -18.40 -18.66
C ARG A 107 10.68 -18.72 -17.46
N ASN A 108 10.42 -18.10 -16.31
CA ASN A 108 11.06 -18.61 -15.11
C ASN A 108 10.28 -19.83 -14.61
N SER A 109 10.63 -21.00 -15.12
CA SER A 109 10.20 -22.26 -14.53
C SER A 109 10.77 -22.46 -13.10
N SER A 110 11.67 -21.57 -12.65
CA SER A 110 12.41 -21.68 -11.39
C SER A 110 12.13 -20.55 -10.38
N VAL A 111 11.33 -19.50 -10.67
CA VAL A 111 10.84 -18.61 -9.58
C VAL A 111 9.87 -19.45 -8.76
N LYS A 112 10.39 -20.10 -7.73
CA LYS A 112 9.58 -20.72 -6.70
C LYS A 112 9.34 -19.64 -5.68
N ILE A 113 8.08 -19.21 -5.57
CA ILE A 113 7.61 -18.32 -4.51
C ILE A 113 6.88 -19.20 -3.50
N ARG A 114 7.13 -18.98 -2.21
CA ARG A 114 6.39 -19.63 -1.13
C ARG A 114 5.92 -18.55 -0.15
N ALA A 115 4.61 -18.40 -0.04
CA ALA A 115 3.99 -17.61 1.02
C ALA A 115 3.63 -18.55 2.18
N VAL A 116 4.05 -18.20 3.40
CA VAL A 116 3.78 -19.00 4.61
C VAL A 116 3.13 -18.09 5.63
N LEU A 117 1.99 -18.51 6.17
CA LEU A 117 1.41 -17.93 7.37
C LEU A 117 1.72 -18.85 8.55
N SER A 118 2.52 -18.36 9.49
CA SER A 118 2.86 -19.03 10.74
C SER A 118 1.64 -19.10 11.67
N PRO A 119 1.52 -20.12 12.54
CA PRO A 119 0.48 -20.16 13.58
C PRO A 119 0.47 -18.95 14.52
N THR A 120 1.60 -18.22 14.60
CA THR A 120 1.73 -16.97 15.36
C THR A 120 1.15 -15.75 14.64
N GLY A 121 0.65 -15.91 13.41
CA GLY A 121 0.14 -14.83 12.58
C GLY A 121 1.21 -14.14 11.72
N GLN A 122 2.48 -14.54 11.80
CA GLN A 122 3.54 -14.00 10.95
C GLN A 122 3.46 -14.55 9.51
N PHE A 123 3.38 -13.64 8.56
CA PHE A 123 3.44 -13.87 7.13
C PHE A 123 4.89 -13.73 6.62
N ASN A 124 5.36 -14.71 5.86
CA ASN A 124 6.67 -14.67 5.20
C ASN A 124 6.49 -14.94 3.70
N LEU A 125 7.08 -14.08 2.87
CA LEU A 125 7.24 -14.31 1.44
C LEU A 125 8.67 -14.79 1.19
N LEU A 126 8.79 -15.98 0.63
CA LEU A 126 10.06 -16.64 0.38
C LEU A 126 10.28 -16.81 -1.12
N LEU A 127 11.47 -16.47 -1.59
CA LEU A 127 11.93 -16.66 -2.95
C LEU A 127 13.03 -17.72 -2.97
N TRP A 128 12.87 -18.75 -3.80
CA TRP A 128 13.90 -19.77 -3.94
C TRP A 128 15.10 -19.22 -4.71
N ASN A 129 16.29 -19.35 -4.12
CA ASN A 129 17.56 -19.05 -4.79
C ASN A 129 18.22 -20.35 -5.24
N ASP A 130 18.24 -20.57 -6.55
CA ASP A 130 18.81 -21.77 -7.16
C ASP A 130 20.32 -21.91 -6.94
N LYS A 131 21.08 -20.80 -6.89
CA LYS A 131 22.54 -20.84 -6.66
C LYS A 131 22.88 -21.39 -5.28
N SER A 132 22.17 -20.91 -4.26
CA SER A 132 22.39 -21.35 -2.87
C SER A 132 21.46 -22.47 -2.42
N ARG A 133 20.57 -22.96 -3.30
CA ARG A 133 19.55 -23.98 -3.02
C ARG A 133 18.81 -23.76 -1.69
N ARG A 134 18.43 -22.51 -1.41
CA ARG A 134 17.74 -22.11 -0.17
C ARG A 134 16.60 -21.15 -0.47
N TRP A 135 15.61 -21.14 0.41
CA TRP A 135 14.60 -20.09 0.45
C TRP A 135 15.21 -18.82 1.03
N LEU A 136 15.20 -17.75 0.25
CA LEU A 136 15.48 -16.40 0.71
C LEU A 136 14.19 -15.77 1.22
N GLU A 137 14.21 -15.22 2.42
CA GLU A 137 13.11 -14.40 2.88
C GLU A 137 13.19 -13.03 2.22
N VAL A 138 12.18 -12.68 1.44
CA VAL A 138 12.08 -11.39 0.74
C VAL A 138 11.12 -10.44 1.43
N TRP A 139 10.18 -10.97 2.22
CA TRP A 139 9.23 -10.19 2.99
C TRP A 139 8.83 -10.93 4.27
N ARG A 140 8.62 -10.19 5.35
CA ARG A 140 8.12 -10.70 6.63
C ARG A 140 7.23 -9.64 7.26
N GLU A 141 6.04 -10.02 7.71
CA GLU A 141 5.13 -9.16 8.47
C GLU A 141 4.36 -9.98 9.52
N PRO A 142 4.07 -9.45 10.71
CA PRO A 142 4.65 -8.25 11.30
C PRO A 142 6.16 -8.42 11.60
N LEU A 143 6.95 -7.34 11.47
CA LEU A 143 8.39 -7.33 11.76
C LEU A 143 8.65 -7.11 13.25
N ASN A 144 7.82 -6.30 13.89
CA ASN A 144 7.94 -5.96 15.30
C ASN A 144 6.57 -5.73 15.95
N LYS A 145 6.55 -5.54 17.27
CA LYS A 145 5.29 -5.35 18.03
C LYS A 145 4.41 -4.19 17.52
N ARG A 146 4.99 -3.17 16.88
CA ARG A 146 4.26 -1.99 16.37
C ARG A 146 3.42 -2.27 15.14
N ASP A 147 3.74 -3.35 14.44
CA ASP A 147 2.98 -3.78 13.28
C ASP A 147 1.70 -4.51 13.70
N PHE A 148 1.61 -4.93 14.96
CA PHE A 148 0.37 -5.45 15.52
C PHE A 148 -0.64 -4.32 15.71
N TYR A 149 -1.86 -4.62 15.31
CA TYR A 149 -2.96 -3.67 15.37
C TYR A 149 -3.26 -3.27 16.81
N ALA A 150 -3.38 -1.97 17.05
CA ALA A 150 -3.76 -1.37 18.34
C ALA A 150 -2.86 -1.76 19.54
N GLU A 151 -1.56 -2.02 19.30
CA GLU A 151 -0.59 -2.20 20.39
C GLU A 151 -0.55 -0.99 21.34
N CYS A 152 -0.63 0.21 20.76
CA CYS A 152 -0.82 1.46 21.50
C CYS A 152 -2.26 1.96 21.31
N GLY A 153 -2.88 2.41 22.40
CA GLY A 153 -4.25 2.92 22.38
C GLY A 153 -4.41 4.24 21.60
N PRO A 154 -5.65 4.75 21.48
CA PRO A 154 -5.94 5.97 20.73
C PRO A 154 -5.06 7.16 21.13
N TYR A 155 -4.66 7.97 20.14
CA TYR A 155 -3.83 9.18 20.33
C TYR A 155 -2.44 8.94 20.98
N SER A 156 -1.96 7.69 20.93
CA SER A 156 -0.62 7.30 21.42
C SER A 156 0.22 6.61 20.34
N THR A 157 1.49 6.98 20.29
CA THR A 157 2.45 6.54 19.27
C THR A 157 3.46 5.55 19.86
N CYS A 158 4.00 4.67 19.03
CA CYS A 158 5.06 3.77 19.46
C CYS A 158 6.44 4.27 18.99
N ASP A 159 7.32 4.62 19.94
CA ASP A 159 8.67 5.14 19.68
C ASP A 159 9.74 4.12 20.10
N ASN A 160 10.84 4.06 19.37
CA ASN A 160 11.92 3.08 19.52
C ASN A 160 13.03 3.50 20.50
N ASN A 161 13.06 4.77 20.92
CA ASN A 161 14.20 5.32 21.70
C ASN A 161 14.06 5.21 23.22
N GLY A 162 13.20 4.34 23.72
CA GLY A 162 13.01 4.09 25.15
C GLY A 162 13.89 2.95 25.65
N ASP A 163 14.91 3.29 26.42
CA ASP A 163 15.63 2.35 27.28
C ASP A 163 14.63 1.76 28.29
N THR A 164 14.61 0.43 28.42
CA THR A 164 13.72 -0.40 29.25
C THR A 164 12.24 -0.52 28.85
N LEU A 165 11.70 -1.71 29.16
CA LEU A 165 10.38 -2.30 28.89
C LEU A 165 9.13 -1.45 29.30
N SER A 166 9.32 -0.20 29.76
CA SER A 166 8.32 0.63 30.45
C SER A 166 7.78 1.81 29.62
N SER A 167 8.23 2.05 28.38
CA SER A 167 7.77 3.21 27.59
C SER A 167 7.64 2.93 26.09
N GLN A 168 7.00 1.80 25.72
CA GLN A 168 6.78 1.47 24.30
C GLN A 168 5.76 2.43 23.66
N CYS A 169 4.72 2.83 24.38
CA CYS A 169 3.72 3.79 23.90
C CYS A 169 3.91 5.15 24.55
N LYS A 170 3.80 6.22 23.77
CA LYS A 170 3.93 7.62 24.20
C LYS A 170 2.77 8.43 23.66
N CYS A 171 2.14 9.23 24.52
CA CYS A 171 1.11 10.16 24.06
C CYS A 171 1.67 11.15 23.04
N SER A 172 0.90 11.36 21.98
CA SER A 172 1.18 12.42 21.02
C SER A 172 1.20 13.79 21.73
N LYS A 173 1.97 14.74 21.20
CA LYS A 173 2.06 16.09 21.75
C LYS A 173 0.67 16.72 21.89
N GLY A 174 0.35 17.26 23.08
CA GLY A 174 -0.96 17.83 23.41
C GLY A 174 -1.97 16.82 23.99
N PHE A 175 -1.56 15.58 24.20
CA PHE A 175 -2.34 14.53 24.85
C PHE A 175 -1.61 14.03 26.11
N ARG A 176 -2.38 13.63 27.11
CA ARG A 176 -1.91 13.05 28.38
C ARG A 176 -2.61 11.75 28.69
N THR A 177 -2.00 10.97 29.56
CA THR A 177 -2.58 9.72 30.07
C THR A 177 -3.71 10.01 31.05
N GLU A 178 -4.84 9.33 30.93
CA GLU A 178 -5.93 9.45 31.91
C GLU A 178 -5.65 8.63 33.19
N LEU A 179 -4.90 7.52 33.06
CA LEU A 179 -4.62 6.54 34.12
C LEU A 179 -3.11 6.35 34.36
N HIS A 180 -2.52 7.26 35.15
CA HIS A 180 -1.09 7.23 35.50
C HIS A 180 -0.60 5.89 36.08
N LYS A 181 -1.46 5.16 36.81
CA LYS A 181 -1.08 3.88 37.43
C LYS A 181 -1.03 2.72 36.43
N GLN A 182 -1.95 2.65 35.46
CA GLN A 182 -2.00 1.59 34.45
C GLN A 182 -0.92 1.76 33.38
N TRP A 183 -0.66 3.01 32.99
CA TRP A 183 0.44 3.35 32.09
C TRP A 183 1.82 2.98 32.68
N ALA A 184 2.02 3.18 33.98
CA ALA A 184 3.25 2.77 34.67
C ALA A 184 3.43 1.23 34.77
N MET A 185 2.36 0.47 34.55
CA MET A 185 2.35 -1.00 34.58
C MET A 185 2.36 -1.64 33.18
N GLY A 186 2.44 -0.85 32.11
CA GLY A 186 2.49 -1.36 30.73
C GLY A 186 1.13 -1.62 30.08
N ASP A 187 0.04 -1.07 30.62
CA ASP A 187 -1.32 -1.21 30.08
C ASP A 187 -1.69 0.04 29.24
N TRP A 188 -1.46 -0.06 27.93
CA TRP A 188 -1.61 1.01 26.92
C TRP A 188 -2.94 1.08 26.12
N PRO A 189 -3.87 0.08 26.11
CA PRO A 189 -5.08 0.12 25.29
C PRO A 189 -6.00 1.31 25.57
N GLY A 190 -5.96 1.85 26.79
CA GLY A 190 -6.74 3.03 27.18
C GLY A 190 -6.35 4.32 26.45
N GLY A 191 -5.17 4.35 25.81
CA GLY A 191 -4.72 5.48 24.99
C GLY A 191 -4.52 6.76 25.80
N CYS A 192 -4.59 7.89 25.09
CA CYS A 192 -4.37 9.22 25.64
C CYS A 192 -5.57 10.13 25.38
N VAL A 193 -5.76 11.11 26.26
CA VAL A 193 -6.82 12.12 26.15
C VAL A 193 -6.20 13.49 25.92
N ARG A 194 -6.93 14.39 25.24
CA ARG A 194 -6.44 15.75 25.03
C ARG A 194 -6.22 16.44 26.37
N GLU A 195 -5.10 17.15 26.50
CA GLU A 195 -4.82 17.95 27.69
C GLU A 195 -5.80 19.10 27.84
N LYS A 196 -6.22 19.69 26.72
CA LYS A 196 -7.14 20.81 26.63
C LYS A 196 -8.32 20.44 25.77
N ALA A 197 -9.52 20.73 26.27
CA ALA A 197 -10.75 20.59 25.50
C ALA A 197 -10.75 21.59 24.33
N LEU A 198 -11.14 21.10 23.14
CA LEU A 198 -11.31 21.94 21.96
C LEU A 198 -12.65 22.69 22.07
N ARG A 199 -12.63 23.98 21.74
CA ARG A 199 -13.77 24.90 21.72
C ARG A 199 -14.14 25.38 20.32
N CYS A 200 -13.40 24.97 19.29
CA CYS A 200 -13.63 25.36 17.89
C CYS A 200 -13.57 26.89 17.64
N ASP A 201 -12.82 27.60 18.49
CA ASP A 201 -12.67 29.05 18.43
C ASP A 201 -11.37 29.47 17.73
N LYS A 202 -11.20 30.77 17.48
CA LYS A 202 -9.96 31.35 16.95
C LYS A 202 -8.82 31.14 17.95
N GLY A 203 -8.00 30.12 17.72
CA GLY A 203 -6.88 29.74 18.60
C GLY A 203 -6.50 28.26 18.51
N GLU A 204 -7.34 27.44 17.87
CA GLU A 204 -7.01 26.04 17.57
C GLU A 204 -6.13 25.92 16.32
N GLY A 205 -5.33 24.87 16.29
CA GLY A 205 -4.41 24.60 15.20
C GLY A 205 -4.02 23.13 15.15
N PHE A 206 -3.23 22.79 14.13
CA PHE A 206 -2.75 21.43 13.90
C PHE A 206 -1.24 21.38 14.18
N GLU A 207 -0.82 20.35 14.91
CA GLU A 207 0.59 19.99 15.02
C GLU A 207 0.92 19.01 13.89
N LYS A 208 1.96 19.31 13.12
CA LYS A 208 2.47 18.41 12.08
C LYS A 208 3.34 17.34 12.75
N PHE A 209 3.04 16.08 12.47
CA PHE A 209 3.93 14.97 12.78
C PHE A 209 4.63 14.50 11.50
N GLU A 210 5.89 14.12 11.62
CA GLU A 210 6.71 13.61 10.51
C GLU A 210 7.04 12.13 10.75
N GLU A 211 7.28 11.38 9.68
CA GLU A 211 7.69 9.96 9.72
C GLU A 211 6.70 9.03 10.45
N MET A 212 5.42 9.39 10.47
CA MET A 212 4.37 8.58 11.08
C MET A 212 3.74 7.61 10.08
N LYS A 213 3.49 6.38 10.55
CA LYS A 213 2.51 5.50 9.90
C LYS A 213 1.12 6.12 10.10
N CYS A 214 0.39 6.32 9.02
CA CYS A 214 -0.96 6.87 9.07
C CYS A 214 -1.87 5.98 9.92
N TRP A 215 -2.70 6.64 10.74
CA TRP A 215 -3.68 5.97 11.59
C TRP A 215 -4.79 5.36 10.72
N GLY A 216 -5.18 4.12 11.03
CA GLY A 216 -6.32 3.49 10.37
C GLY A 216 -7.62 4.24 10.68
N LYS A 217 -8.49 4.39 9.68
CA LYS A 217 -9.87 4.83 9.91
C LYS A 217 -10.68 3.64 10.41
N THR A 218 -11.29 3.74 11.59
CA THR A 218 -12.36 2.86 12.08
C THR A 218 -13.70 3.32 11.52
#